data_AF-A0A2H9MIN5-F1
#
_entry.id   AF-A0A2H9MIN5-F1
#
_cell.length_a   1.000
_cell.length_b   1.000
_cell.length_c   1.000
_cell.angle_alpha   90.00
_cell.angle_beta   90.00
_cell.angle_gamma   90.00
#
_symmetry.space_group_name_H-M   'P 1'
#
loop_
_entity.id
_entity.type
_entity.pdbx_description
1 polymer ?
#
loop_
_entity_poly.entity_id
_entity_poly.type
_entity_poly.pdbx_seq_one_letter_code
_entity_poly.pdbx_strand_id
1 'polypeptide(L)' 'MSKILYLSDCYLKEWDAAVAKDNGKYIVLDQTAFYPNSGGQP' A
#
# COMPACT_ATOMS: atom_id res chain seq x y z
N MET A 1 3.71 -9.06 8.28
CA MET A 1 3.21 -7.70 8.59
C MET A 1 3.41 -6.88 7.34
N SER A 2 2.39 -6.21 6.78
CA SER A 2 2.58 -5.39 5.57
C SER A 2 3.25 -4.07 5.95
N LYS A 3 4.27 -3.63 5.20
CA LYS A 3 5.03 -2.42 5.50
C LYS A 3 4.32 -1.18 4.91
N ILE A 4 4.15 -0.16 5.74
CA ILE A 4 3.42 1.06 5.41
C ILE A 4 4.41 2.15 5.02
N LEU A 5 4.62 2.35 3.71
CA LEU A 5 5.65 3.25 3.18
C LEU A 5 5.27 4.72 3.31
N TYR A 6 3.98 5.05 3.17
CA TYR A 6 3.49 6.45 3.22
C TYR A 6 3.72 7.14 4.58
N LEU A 7 3.93 6.37 5.66
CA LEU A 7 4.27 6.93 6.98
C LEU A 7 5.75 7.29 7.10
N SER A 8 6.61 6.65 6.30
CA SER A 8 8.06 6.87 6.33
C SER A 8 8.50 7.93 5.33
N ASP A 9 7.85 7.97 4.16
CA ASP A 9 8.07 8.97 3.13
C ASP A 9 6.74 9.31 2.44
N CYS A 10 6.22 10.50 2.73
CA CYS A 10 4.96 10.97 2.16
C CYS A 10 5.10 11.53 0.74
N TYR A 11 6.33 11.67 0.21
CA TYR A 11 6.60 12.12 -1.15
C TYR A 11 6.96 10.98 -2.10
N LEU A 12 7.03 9.74 -1.60
CA LEU A 12 7.32 8.55 -2.39
C LEU A 12 6.23 8.32 -3.46
N LYS A 13 6.63 8.29 -4.73
CA LYS A 13 5.71 8.15 -5.87
C LYS A 13 5.71 6.75 -6.48
N GLU A 14 6.81 6.03 -6.37
CA GLU A 14 7.04 4.73 -7.01
C GLU A 14 7.78 3.81 -6.03
N TRP A 15 7.42 2.53 -6.00
CA TRP A 15 8.06 1.52 -5.16
C TRP A 15 7.90 0.12 -5.73
N ASP A 16 8.82 -0.77 -5.39
CA ASP A 16 8.71 -2.20 -5.66
C ASP A 16 7.93 -2.91 -4.54
N ALA A 17 7.06 -3.86 -4.90
CA ALA A 17 6.33 -4.68 -3.94
C ALA A 17 6.05 -6.08 -4.50
N ALA A 18 5.98 -7.06 -3.61
CA ALA A 18 5.59 -8.42 -3.95
C ALA A 18 4.10 -8.66 -3.65
N VAL A 19 3.44 -9.46 -4.50
CA VAL A 19 2.07 -9.92 -4.24
C VAL A 19 2.09 -10.98 -3.16
N ALA A 20 1.63 -10.62 -1.96
CA ALA A 20 1.54 -11.53 -0.83
C ALA A 20 0.29 -12.44 -0.90
N LYS A 21 -0.81 -11.95 -1.49
CA LYS A 21 -2.03 -12.72 -1.73
C LYS A 21 -2.81 -12.20 -2.92
N ASP A 22 -3.44 -13.11 -3.66
CA ASP A 22 -4.40 -12.81 -4.71
C ASP A 22 -5.78 -13.38 -4.33
N ASN A 23 -6.84 -12.58 -4.48
CA ASN A 23 -8.24 -13.00 -4.28
C ASN A 23 -9.09 -12.81 -5.56
N GLY A 24 -8.47 -12.66 -6.73
CA GLY A 24 -9.10 -12.48 -8.04
C GLY A 24 -9.67 -11.09 -8.30
N LYS A 25 -10.31 -10.47 -7.30
CA LYS A 25 -10.84 -9.10 -7.39
C LYS A 25 -9.84 -8.05 -6.88
N TYR A 26 -9.00 -8.43 -5.93
CA TYR A 26 -8.00 -7.55 -5.33
C TYR A 26 -6.80 -8.37 -4.87
N ILE A 27 -5.66 -7.69 -4.79
CA ILE A 27 -4.40 -8.24 -4.32
C ILE A 27 -4.01 -7.60 -2.98
N VAL A 28 -3.18 -8.31 -2.23
CA VAL A 28 -2.53 -7.81 -1.02
C VAL A 28 -1.04 -7.76 -1.29
N LEU A 29 -0.43 -6.60 -1.06
CA LEU A 29 1.01 -6.39 -1.20
C LEU A 29 1.72 -6.54 0.14
N ASP A 30 2.98 -6.99 0.11
CA ASP A 30 3.86 -7.04 1.28
C ASP A 30 4.25 -5.64 1.79
N GLN A 31 4.23 -4.63 0.93
CA GLN A 31 4.40 -3.23 1.26
C GLN A 31 3.61 -2.30 0.34
N THR A 32 3.20 -1.15 0.86
CA THR A 32 2.38 -0.20 0.11
C THR A 32 2.67 1.25 0.49
N ALA A 33 2.73 2.13 -0.52
CA ALA A 33 2.63 3.57 -0.34
C ALA A 33 1.22 4.11 -0.66
N PHE A 34 0.27 3.25 -1.09
CA PHE A 34 -1.11 3.65 -1.25
C PHE A 34 -1.72 3.98 0.11
N TYR A 35 -2.21 5.21 0.23
CA TYR A 35 -2.98 5.64 1.38
C TYR A 35 -4.41 5.08 1.29
N PRO A 36 -4.94 4.44 2.34
CA PRO A 36 -6.30 3.91 2.30
C PRO A 36 -7.32 5.05 2.28
N ASN A 37 -8.34 4.93 1.44
CA ASN A 37 -9.51 5.83 1.41
C ASN A 37 -10.41 5.61 2.64
N SER A 38 -9.92 6.01 3.83
CA SER A 38 -10.60 5.92 5.11
C SER A 38 -10.24 7.13 5.97
N GLY A 39 -11.15 7.56 6.84
CA GLY A 39 -10.90 8.67 7.77
C GLY A 39 -11.16 10.08 7.23
N GLY A 40 -11.84 10.21 6.08
CA GLY A 40 -12.31 11.51 5.56
C GLY A 40 -11.26 12.33 4.80
N GLN A 41 -10.06 11.78 4.58
CA GLN A 41 -9.06 12.38 3.71
C GLN A 41 -9.22 11.79 2.28
N PRO A 42 -9.54 12.63 1.26
CA PRO A 42 -9.68 12.22 -0.14
C PRO A 42 -8.33 12.02 -0.86
#